data_AF-A0A968YRS3-F1
#
_entry.id   AF-A0A968YRS3-F1
#
_cell.length_a   1.000
_cell.length_b   1.000
_cell.length_c   1.000
_cell.angle_alpha   90.00
_cell.angle_beta   90.00
_cell.angle_gamma   90.00
#
_symmetry.space_group_name_H-M   'P 1'
#
loop_
_entity.id
_entity.type
_entity.pdbx_description
1 polymer ?
#
loop_
_entity_poly.entity_id
_entity_poly.type
_entity_poly.pdbx_seq_one_letter_code
_entity_poly.pdbx_strand_id
1 'polypeptide(L)'
;MASAFHQQGYRLITDDVMAIQMDAPIPQVIPSFPEVKLLPDAADVLQVSDRTALGQPLGYKQTQRLDAQFTPHPVSLRQFYVLRLGEQHQIDPMLRTQSFVELIQHSRALKALKDPSVKVQHFHQCSELAKVVPMGYLQRPRSLEQLPQAIRGIEEHLGYLSPSDRR
;
A
#
# COMPACT_ATOMS: atom_id res chain seq x y z
N MET A 1 7.08 3.51 -4.33
CA MET A 1 6.92 2.08 -3.97
C MET A 1 5.97 1.38 -4.92
N ALA A 2 4.70 1.80 -5.05
CA ALA A 2 3.73 1.18 -5.97
C ALA A 2 4.24 1.05 -7.42
N SER A 3 4.72 2.15 -8.03
CA SER A 3 5.31 2.09 -9.38
C SER A 3 6.55 1.22 -9.49
N ALA A 4 7.36 1.10 -8.42
CA ALA A 4 8.52 0.22 -8.40
C ALA A 4 8.11 -1.26 -8.37
N PHE A 5 7.06 -1.62 -7.61
CA PHE A 5 6.45 -2.95 -7.68
C PHE A 5 5.91 -3.24 -9.08
N HIS A 6 5.20 -2.28 -9.66
CA HIS A 6 4.65 -2.43 -11.01
C HIS A 6 5.74 -2.68 -12.08
N GLN A 7 6.87 -1.98 -12.00
CA GLN A 7 8.03 -2.24 -12.87
C GLN A 7 8.61 -3.65 -12.72
N GLN A 8 8.40 -4.29 -11.58
CA GLN A 8 8.76 -5.70 -11.35
C GLN A 8 7.64 -6.67 -11.76
N GLY A 9 6.59 -6.20 -12.42
CA GLY A 9 5.51 -7.04 -12.96
C GLY A 9 4.37 -7.32 -11.98
N TYR A 10 4.35 -6.64 -10.82
CA TYR A 10 3.21 -6.74 -9.91
C TYR A 10 2.02 -5.93 -10.40
N ARG A 11 0.83 -6.45 -10.11
CA ARG A 11 -0.41 -5.77 -10.46
C ARG A 11 -0.75 -4.65 -9.47
N LEU A 12 -1.25 -3.54 -10.00
CA LEU A 12 -1.83 -2.48 -9.17
C LEU A 12 -3.26 -2.87 -8.77
N ILE A 13 -3.61 -2.60 -7.52
CA ILE A 13 -4.98 -2.74 -6.99
C ILE A 13 -5.57 -1.36 -6.71
N THR A 14 -4.83 -0.52 -5.98
CA THR A 14 -5.22 0.83 -5.62
C THR A 14 -4.01 1.65 -5.17
N ASP A 15 -4.12 2.98 -5.20
CA ASP A 15 -3.17 3.94 -4.62
C ASP A 15 -3.95 5.02 -3.84
N ASP A 16 -3.30 5.66 -2.85
CA ASP A 16 -3.82 6.75 -2.00
C ASP A 16 -4.99 6.41 -1.04
N VAL A 17 -6.03 5.70 -1.49
CA VAL A 17 -7.11 5.17 -0.63
C VAL A 17 -7.28 3.68 -0.88
N MET A 18 -7.35 2.89 0.17
CA MET A 18 -7.65 1.47 0.09
C MET A 18 -8.93 1.15 0.86
N ALA A 19 -9.96 0.72 0.14
CA ALA A 19 -11.18 0.20 0.75
C ALA A 19 -11.00 -1.29 1.07
N ILE A 20 -11.46 -1.70 2.25
CA ILE A 20 -11.35 -3.06 2.74
C ILE A 20 -12.75 -3.56 3.10
N GLN A 21 -13.10 -4.72 2.56
CA GLN A 21 -14.34 -5.44 2.83
C GLN A 21 -14.02 -6.64 3.74
N MET A 22 -14.85 -6.87 4.75
CA MET A 22 -14.61 -7.88 5.79
C MET A 22 -15.75 -8.90 5.93
N ASP A 23 -16.59 -9.04 4.91
CA ASP A 23 -17.69 -10.02 4.89
C ASP A 23 -17.24 -11.42 4.43
N ALA A 24 -16.06 -11.54 3.84
CA ALA A 24 -15.41 -12.79 3.50
C ALA A 24 -14.53 -13.32 4.66
N PRO A 25 -14.24 -14.64 4.71
CA PRO A 25 -13.36 -15.23 5.73
C PRO A 25 -11.96 -14.61 5.77
N ILE A 26 -11.48 -14.12 4.63
CA ILE A 26 -10.25 -13.34 4.52
C ILE A 26 -10.64 -11.95 4.03
N PRO A 27 -10.25 -10.86 4.73
CA PRO A 27 -10.54 -9.50 4.29
C PRO A 27 -10.08 -9.27 2.85
N GLN A 28 -10.87 -8.52 2.08
CA GLN A 28 -10.60 -8.24 0.68
C GLN A 28 -10.34 -6.75 0.46
N VAL A 29 -9.34 -6.44 -0.38
CA VAL A 29 -9.11 -5.10 -0.88
C VAL A 29 -9.99 -4.88 -2.11
N ILE A 30 -10.73 -3.78 -2.12
CA ILE A 30 -11.52 -3.35 -3.27
C ILE A 30 -10.66 -2.47 -4.16
N PRO A 31 -10.49 -2.81 -5.46
CA PRO A 31 -9.73 -2.00 -6.40
C PRO A 31 -10.35 -0.61 -6.59
N SER A 32 -9.53 0.36 -6.97
CA SER A 32 -9.99 1.71 -7.30
C SER A 32 -9.75 2.05 -8.77
N PHE A 33 -8.76 2.90 -9.05
CA PHE A 33 -8.40 3.36 -10.37
C PHE A 33 -7.02 2.80 -10.75
N PRO A 34 -6.76 2.56 -12.05
CA PRO A 34 -5.47 2.10 -12.55
C PRO A 34 -4.44 3.23 -12.59
N GLU A 35 -4.30 4.00 -11.51
CA GLU A 35 -3.50 5.22 -11.46
C GLU A 35 -2.64 5.29 -10.20
N VAL A 36 -1.40 5.75 -10.33
CA VAL A 36 -0.49 6.02 -9.21
C VAL A 36 -0.05 7.47 -9.23
N LYS A 37 -0.04 8.13 -8.07
CA LYS A 37 0.44 9.51 -7.93
C LYS A 37 1.89 9.54 -7.48
N LEU A 38 2.77 10.03 -8.34
CA LEU A 38 4.20 10.12 -8.10
C LEU A 38 4.65 11.55 -7.84
N LEU A 39 5.69 11.71 -7.01
CA LEU A 39 6.46 12.94 -6.99
C LEU A 39 7.39 13.00 -8.22
N PRO A 40 7.81 14.19 -8.68
CA PRO A 40 8.65 14.33 -9.88
C PRO A 40 9.99 13.58 -9.75
N ASP A 41 10.66 13.72 -8.60
CA ASP A 41 11.89 13.00 -8.27
C ASP A 41 11.71 11.47 -8.34
N ALA A 42 10.58 10.97 -7.83
CA ALA A 42 10.24 9.56 -7.92
C ALA A 42 9.95 9.10 -9.33
N ALA A 43 9.25 9.91 -10.13
CA ALA A 43 8.99 9.60 -11.53
C ALA A 43 10.28 9.62 -12.37
N ASP A 44 11.22 10.51 -12.06
CA ASP A 44 12.51 10.62 -12.75
C ASP A 44 13.43 9.44 -12.40
N VAL A 45 13.59 9.09 -11.12
CA VAL A 45 14.39 7.92 -10.71
C VAL A 45 13.82 6.62 -11.27
N LEU A 46 12.48 6.50 -11.31
CA LEU A 46 11.81 5.34 -11.88
C LEU A 46 11.69 5.42 -13.41
N GLN A 47 12.16 6.48 -14.07
CA GLN A 47 12.10 6.64 -15.53
C GLN A 47 10.68 6.46 -16.12
N VAL A 48 9.66 6.96 -15.41
CA VAL A 48 8.26 6.86 -15.84
C VAL A 48 8.02 7.83 -17.00
N SER A 49 7.83 7.27 -18.19
CA SER A 49 7.70 8.04 -19.44
C SER A 49 6.27 8.48 -19.73
N ASP A 50 5.27 7.64 -19.42
CA ASP A 50 3.85 7.93 -19.62
C ASP A 50 3.24 8.52 -18.35
N ARG A 51 3.40 9.84 -18.21
CA ARG A 51 2.94 10.61 -17.06
C ARG A 51 2.18 11.85 -17.52
N THR A 52 0.98 12.03 -17.00
CA THR A 52 0.23 13.27 -17.20
C THR A 52 0.48 14.20 -16.03
N ALA A 53 0.95 15.41 -16.33
CA ALA A 53 0.92 16.49 -15.36
C ALA A 53 -0.54 16.86 -15.12
N LEU A 54 -1.01 16.77 -13.88
CA LEU A 54 -2.30 17.36 -13.54
C LEU A 54 -2.19 18.87 -13.75
N GLY A 55 -3.12 19.46 -14.49
CA GLY A 55 -3.29 20.91 -14.54
C GLY A 55 -3.45 21.45 -13.11
N GLN A 56 -2.57 22.37 -12.72
CA GLN A 56 -2.39 22.95 -11.37
C GLN A 56 -3.68 23.53 -10.74
N PRO A 57 -3.84 23.62 -9.38
CA PRO A 57 -2.96 24.39 -8.46
C PRO A 57 -2.46 23.67 -7.18
N LEU A 58 -2.74 22.38 -6.96
CA LEU A 58 -2.63 21.76 -5.62
C LEU A 58 -1.61 20.63 -5.45
N GLY A 59 -0.70 20.40 -6.39
CA GLY A 59 0.41 19.50 -6.10
C GLY A 59 1.29 19.18 -7.29
N TYR A 60 2.58 19.27 -7.04
CA TYR A 60 3.71 18.84 -7.87
C TYR A 60 3.69 17.33 -8.24
N LYS A 61 2.60 16.59 -7.99
CA LYS A 61 2.50 15.16 -8.25
C LYS A 61 2.08 14.90 -9.71
N GLN A 62 2.72 13.92 -10.33
CA GLN A 62 2.44 13.42 -11.67
C GLN A 62 1.64 12.12 -11.60
N THR A 63 0.70 11.92 -12.52
CA THR A 63 -0.13 10.70 -12.54
C THR A 63 0.41 9.74 -13.59
N GLN A 64 0.65 8.50 -13.17
CA GLN A 64 1.02 7.38 -14.04
C GLN A 64 -0.18 6.44 -14.19
N ARG A 65 -0.64 6.20 -15.42
CA ARG A 65 -1.69 5.21 -15.72
C ARG A 65 -1.08 3.84 -15.93
N LEU A 66 -1.67 2.81 -15.32
CA LEU A 66 -1.16 1.43 -15.25
C LEU A 66 -2.22 0.41 -15.70
N ASP A 67 -2.89 0.68 -16.84
CA ASP A 67 -4.05 -0.08 -17.30
C ASP A 67 -3.76 -1.58 -17.56
N ALA A 68 -2.60 -1.92 -18.15
CA ALA A 68 -2.28 -3.29 -18.57
C ALA A 68 -2.04 -4.30 -17.42
N GLN A 69 -1.75 -3.82 -16.21
CA GLN A 69 -1.51 -4.69 -15.03
C GLN A 69 -2.35 -4.24 -13.83
N PHE A 70 -3.56 -3.76 -14.08
CA PHE A 70 -4.53 -3.45 -13.04
C PHE A 70 -5.38 -4.68 -12.70
N THR A 71 -5.72 -4.86 -11.43
CA THR A 71 -6.66 -5.91 -11.00
C THR A 71 -8.05 -5.31 -10.78
N PRO A 72 -9.05 -5.60 -11.63
CA PRO A 72 -10.38 -5.00 -11.49
C PRO A 72 -11.31 -5.75 -10.52
N HIS A 73 -10.82 -6.80 -9.86
CA HIS A 73 -11.59 -7.62 -8.93
C HIS A 73 -11.03 -7.55 -7.51
N PRO A 74 -11.86 -7.71 -6.45
CA PRO A 74 -11.38 -7.80 -5.08
C PRO A 74 -10.29 -8.86 -4.89
N VAL A 75 -9.28 -8.55 -4.08
CA VAL A 75 -8.17 -9.46 -3.78
C VAL A 75 -8.00 -9.66 -2.28
N SER A 76 -7.61 -10.87 -1.88
CA SER A 76 -7.38 -11.18 -0.46
C SER A 76 -6.21 -10.40 0.12
N LEU A 77 -6.46 -9.71 1.23
CA LEU A 77 -5.48 -8.97 1.99
C LEU A 77 -4.71 -9.90 2.92
N ARG A 78 -3.41 -10.09 2.66
CA ARG A 78 -2.58 -11.04 3.42
C ARG A 78 -1.61 -10.40 4.41
N GLN A 79 -1.19 -9.16 4.16
CA GLN A 79 -0.16 -8.52 4.96
C GLN A 79 -0.22 -7.00 4.81
N PHE A 80 0.04 -6.29 5.90
CA PHE A 80 0.38 -4.86 5.86
C PHE A 80 1.85 -4.61 6.16
N TYR A 81 2.40 -3.59 5.50
CA TYR A 81 3.69 -3.02 5.84
C TYR A 81 3.54 -1.52 6.09
N VAL A 82 3.85 -1.09 7.31
CA VAL A 82 3.96 0.33 7.64
C VAL A 82 5.39 0.78 7.34
N LEU A 83 5.53 1.78 6.46
CA LEU A 83 6.84 2.26 6.04
C LEU A 83 7.49 3.09 7.14
N ARG A 84 8.76 2.77 7.44
CA ARG A 84 9.63 3.57 8.30
C ARG A 84 10.93 3.88 7.59
N LEU A 85 11.52 5.01 7.97
CA LEU A 85 12.89 5.31 7.58
C LEU A 85 13.84 4.57 8.51
N GLY A 86 14.85 3.93 7.92
CA GLY A 86 15.93 3.25 8.61
C GLY A 86 17.17 3.20 7.72
N GLU A 87 18.28 2.74 8.27
CA GLU A 87 19.55 2.64 7.52
C GLU A 87 19.60 1.39 6.63
N GLN A 88 18.81 0.37 6.96
CA GLN A 88 18.80 -0.92 6.28
C GLN A 88 17.37 -1.35 5.97
N HIS A 89 17.25 -2.31 5.06
CA HIS A 89 15.99 -2.97 4.77
C HIS A 89 15.71 -4.04 5.81
N GLN A 90 14.69 -3.81 6.64
CA GLN A 90 14.31 -4.73 7.71
C GLN A 90 12.79 -4.75 7.85
N ILE A 91 12.23 -5.93 8.12
CA ILE A 91 10.83 -6.10 8.46
C ILE A 91 10.73 -6.53 9.91
N ASP A 92 10.17 -5.66 10.74
CA ASP A 92 9.93 -5.98 12.14
C ASP A 92 8.47 -6.41 12.34
N PRO A 93 8.21 -7.55 12.99
CA PRO A 93 6.84 -7.97 13.27
C PRO A 93 6.15 -6.97 14.21
N MET A 94 4.85 -6.78 14.00
CA MET A 94 4.06 -5.85 14.79
C MET A 94 3.13 -6.60 15.75
N LEU A 95 3.05 -6.16 17.00
CA LEU A 95 2.04 -6.66 17.93
C LEU A 95 0.64 -6.24 17.47
N ARG A 96 -0.38 -7.01 17.84
CA ARG A 96 -1.78 -6.69 17.48
C ARG A 96 -2.23 -5.31 18.00
N THR A 97 -1.77 -4.91 19.18
CA THR A 97 -2.07 -3.58 19.75
C THR A 97 -1.44 -2.46 18.93
N GLN A 98 -0.20 -2.63 18.48
CA GLN A 98 0.47 -1.69 17.58
C GLN A 98 -0.24 -1.64 16.22
N SER A 99 -0.61 -2.81 15.67
CA SER A 99 -1.35 -2.95 14.41
C SER A 99 -2.65 -2.15 14.42
N PHE A 100 -3.41 -2.25 15.52
CA PHE A 100 -4.62 -1.47 15.71
C PHE A 100 -4.38 0.04 15.71
N VAL A 101 -3.35 0.51 16.43
CA VAL A 101 -2.98 1.94 16.48
C VAL A 101 -2.60 2.45 15.09
N GLU A 102 -1.80 1.69 14.33
CA GLU A 102 -1.39 2.06 12.97
C GLU A 102 -2.59 2.13 12.01
N LEU A 103 -3.52 1.17 12.09
CA LEU A 103 -4.75 1.17 11.29
C LEU A 103 -5.60 2.42 11.56
N ILE A 104 -5.73 2.82 12.83
CA ILE A 104 -6.43 4.05 13.22
C ILE A 104 -5.70 5.28 12.66
N GLN A 105 -4.38 5.36 12.86
CA GLN A 105 -3.56 6.50 12.46
C GLN A 105 -3.62 6.75 10.96
N HIS A 106 -3.63 5.66 10.18
CA HIS A 106 -3.68 5.69 8.72
C HIS A 106 -5.10 5.61 8.14
N SER A 107 -6.15 5.54 8.98
CA SER A 107 -7.53 5.57 8.50
C SER A 107 -7.96 6.98 8.08
N ARG A 108 -8.26 7.13 6.78
CA ARG A 108 -8.92 8.34 6.25
C ARG A 108 -10.36 8.48 6.75
N ALA A 109 -11.06 7.37 6.99
CA ALA A 109 -12.46 7.38 7.42
C ALA A 109 -12.60 8.11 8.76
N LEU A 110 -11.72 7.87 9.73
CA LEU A 110 -11.81 8.53 11.04
C LEU A 110 -11.66 10.06 10.97
N LYS A 111 -10.95 10.58 9.95
CA LYS A 111 -10.81 12.02 9.72
C LYS A 111 -12.04 12.63 9.03
N ALA A 112 -12.76 11.85 8.23
CA ALA A 112 -13.89 12.31 7.43
C ALA A 112 -15.25 12.10 8.12
N LEU A 113 -15.38 11.06 8.94
CA LEU A 113 -16.62 10.70 9.60
C LEU A 113 -16.96 11.72 10.69
N LYS A 114 -18.21 12.19 10.72
CA LYS A 114 -18.73 13.08 11.77
C LYS A 114 -19.60 12.34 12.78
N ASP A 115 -20.30 11.30 12.33
CA ASP A 115 -21.19 10.50 13.15
C ASP A 115 -20.40 9.62 14.14
N PRO A 116 -20.63 9.76 15.46
CA PRO A 116 -19.98 8.93 16.47
C PRO A 116 -20.24 7.43 16.32
N SER A 117 -21.45 7.02 15.89
CA SER A 117 -21.80 5.61 15.74
C SER A 117 -20.97 4.92 14.65
N VAL A 118 -20.77 5.61 13.53
CA VAL A 118 -19.96 5.13 12.40
C VAL A 118 -18.47 5.09 12.80
N LYS A 119 -18.00 6.03 13.63
CA LYS A 119 -16.65 5.95 14.20
C LYS A 119 -16.48 4.72 15.07
N VAL A 120 -17.40 4.46 16.01
CA VAL A 120 -17.35 3.27 16.87
C VAL A 120 -17.31 2.00 16.03
N GLN A 121 -18.18 1.89 15.02
CA GLN A 121 -18.15 0.77 14.08
C GLN A 121 -16.79 0.64 13.40
N HIS A 122 -16.21 1.75 12.92
CA HIS A 122 -14.90 1.74 12.28
C HIS A 122 -13.76 1.32 13.24
N PHE A 123 -13.81 1.74 14.51
CA PHE A 123 -12.87 1.26 15.53
C PHE A 123 -12.97 -0.26 15.72
N HIS A 124 -14.18 -0.81 15.77
CA HIS A 124 -14.37 -2.26 15.81
C HIS A 124 -13.78 -2.93 14.56
N GLN A 125 -13.98 -2.34 13.37
CA GLN A 125 -13.42 -2.88 12.14
C GLN A 125 -11.88 -2.90 12.14
N CYS A 126 -11.23 -1.82 12.58
CA CYS A 126 -9.77 -1.81 12.74
C CYS A 126 -9.28 -2.85 13.74
N SER A 127 -10.02 -3.07 14.83
CA SER A 127 -9.67 -4.07 15.84
C SER A 127 -9.76 -5.49 15.29
N GLU A 128 -10.83 -5.83 14.56
CA GLU A 128 -10.95 -7.15 13.93
C GLU A 128 -9.89 -7.36 12.85
N LEU A 129 -9.63 -6.34 12.03
CA LEU A 129 -8.61 -6.41 10.99
C LEU A 129 -7.21 -6.68 11.56
N ALA A 130 -6.84 -6.00 12.66
CA ALA A 130 -5.57 -6.20 13.37
C ALA A 130 -5.41 -7.61 13.97
N LYS A 131 -6.50 -8.37 14.14
CA LYS A 131 -6.44 -9.75 14.64
C LYS A 131 -6.16 -10.76 13.54
N VAL A 132 -6.61 -10.49 12.31
CA VAL A 132 -6.66 -11.48 11.23
C VAL A 132 -5.65 -11.21 10.11
N VAL A 133 -5.20 -9.97 9.93
CA VAL A 133 -4.15 -9.62 8.96
C VAL A 133 -2.86 -9.28 9.71
N PRO A 134 -1.77 -10.03 9.53
CA PRO A 134 -0.49 -9.67 10.13
C PRO A 134 0.04 -8.35 9.56
N MET A 135 0.76 -7.63 10.41
CA MET A 135 1.36 -6.34 10.06
C MET A 135 2.83 -6.35 10.49
N GLY A 136 3.64 -5.58 9.76
CA GLY A 136 5.03 -5.35 10.10
C GLY A 136 5.47 -3.94 9.76
N TYR A 137 6.57 -3.51 10.36
CA TYR A 137 7.23 -2.28 9.96
C TYR A 137 8.29 -2.59 8.91
N LEU A 138 8.13 -2.02 7.72
CA LEU A 138 9.17 -2.07 6.69
C LEU A 138 10.07 -0.85 6.86
N GLN A 139 11.25 -1.08 7.43
CA GLN A 139 12.33 -0.11 7.43
C GLN A 139 12.98 -0.08 6.05
N ARG A 140 13.23 1.13 5.54
CA ARG A 140 14.03 1.33 4.34
C ARG A 140 14.79 2.67 4.39
N PRO A 141 15.93 2.77 3.71
CA PRO A 141 16.57 4.06 3.43
C PRO A 141 15.67 5.00 2.64
N ARG A 142 15.93 6.32 2.72
CA ARG A 142 15.20 7.32 1.92
C ARG A 142 15.41 7.14 0.41
N SER A 143 16.61 6.71 0.02
CA SER A 143 17.03 6.50 -1.38
C SER A 143 15.98 5.74 -2.18
N LEU A 144 15.66 6.28 -3.35
CA LEU A 144 14.69 5.70 -4.28
C LEU A 144 15.35 4.64 -5.17
N GLU A 145 16.65 4.74 -5.38
CA GLU A 145 17.46 3.74 -6.07
C GLU A 145 17.47 2.40 -5.32
N GLN A 146 17.21 2.42 -4.01
CA GLN A 146 17.15 1.23 -3.15
C GLN A 146 15.76 0.58 -3.05
N LEU A 147 14.77 1.05 -3.81
CA LEU A 147 13.44 0.44 -3.83
C LEU A 147 13.44 -1.04 -4.28
N PRO A 148 14.26 -1.48 -5.26
CA PRO A 148 14.32 -2.89 -5.64
C PRO A 148 14.77 -3.83 -4.51
N GLN A 149 15.65 -3.36 -3.61
CA GLN A 149 16.11 -4.10 -2.44
C GLN A 149 14.99 -4.22 -1.41
N ALA A 150 14.22 -3.15 -1.18
CA ALA A 150 13.05 -3.19 -0.31
C ALA A 150 11.98 -4.18 -0.82
N ILE A 151 11.76 -4.23 -2.14
CA ILE A 151 10.82 -5.20 -2.76
C ILE A 151 11.29 -6.63 -2.52
N ARG A 152 12.58 -6.91 -2.75
CA ARG A 152 13.15 -8.26 -2.49
C ARG A 152 13.00 -8.69 -1.04
N GLY A 153 13.24 -7.79 -0.07
CA GLY A 153 13.02 -8.11 1.34
C GLY A 153 11.55 -8.45 1.66
N ILE A 154 10.59 -7.83 0.97
CA ILE A 154 9.16 -8.18 1.09
C ILE A 154 8.87 -9.54 0.47
N GLU A 155 9.44 -9.85 -0.70
CA GLU A 155 9.30 -11.14 -1.36
C GLU A 155 9.82 -12.28 -0.49
N GLU A 156 11.03 -12.14 0.03
CA GLU A 156 11.67 -13.09 0.94
C GLU A 156 10.83 -13.31 2.20
N HIS A 157 10.33 -12.23 2.82
CA HIS A 157 9.47 -12.31 4.00
C HIS A 157 8.14 -13.02 3.72
N LEU A 158 7.58 -12.86 2.51
CA LEU A 158 6.35 -13.54 2.09
C LEU A 158 6.59 -14.96 1.56
N GLY A 159 7.86 -15.37 1.39
CA GLY A 159 8.22 -16.66 0.80
C GLY A 159 8.04 -16.73 -0.71
N TYR A 160 8.04 -15.60 -1.42
CA TYR A 160 8.06 -15.55 -2.89
C TYR A 160 9.50 -15.74 -3.37
N LEU A 161 9.79 -16.92 -3.90
CA LEU A 161 11.14 -17.33 -4.31
C LEU A 161 11.35 -17.18 -5.83
N SER A 162 10.27 -16.93 -6.59
CA SER A 162 10.29 -16.83 -8.05
C SER A 162 9.31 -15.78 -8.58
N PRO A 163 9.59 -15.13 -9.73
CA PRO A 163 8.65 -14.25 -10.43
C PRO A 163 7.29 -14.90 -10.75
N SER A 164 7.21 -16.23 -10.82
CA SER A 164 5.95 -16.97 -11.01
C SER A 164 4.94 -16.79 -9.87
N ASP A 165 5.42 -16.43 -8.68
CA ASP A 165 4.63 -16.36 -7.45
C ASP A 165 3.92 -15.01 -7.30
N ARG A 166 4.22 -14.06 -8.20
CA ARG A 166 3.70 -12.67 -8.20
C ARG A 166 2.25 -12.55 -8.69
N ARG A 167 1.49 -13.66 -8.71
CA ARG A 167 0.13 -13.76 -9.27
C ARG A 167 -0.95 -13.41 -8.25
#